data_AF-K9UK04-F1
#
_entry.id   AF-K9UK04-F1
#
_cell.length_a   1.000
_cell.length_b   1.000
_cell.length_c   1.000
_cell.angle_alpha   90.00
_cell.angle_beta   90.00
_cell.angle_gamma   90.00
#
_symmetry.space_group_name_H-M   'P 1'
#
loop_
_entity.id
_entity.type
_entity.pdbx_description
1 polymer ?
#
loop_
_entity_poly.entity_id
_entity_poly.type
_entity_poly.pdbx_seq_one_letter_code
_entity_poly.pdbx_strand_id
1 'polypeptide(L)'
;MSLFSDNPIAMEEVIDDTRKTVEQETRWAYPIALKLYQDSHHLPIDWAVECLRIYLSEFKPSNITKLNKYIAQALDMEYRDGLTSSQCIKIANELCYLPEEGDNLEAAIARLWWAISNKQDSFHEAGRAIELLLPDKSNSLLFDLYLEAAVRIYKEYGIY
;
A
#
# COMPACT_ATOMS: atom_id res chain seq x y z
N MET A 1 -18.38 29.96 -13.22
CA MET A 1 -17.52 29.73 -12.03
C MET A 1 -17.22 28.24 -11.97
N SER A 2 -16.09 27.84 -12.54
CA SER A 2 -15.54 26.48 -12.35
C SER A 2 -14.55 26.60 -11.19
N LEU A 3 -14.76 25.82 -10.12
CA LEU A 3 -13.96 25.83 -8.89
C LEU A 3 -12.91 24.71 -8.88
N PHE A 4 -12.53 24.19 -10.05
CA PHE A 4 -11.43 23.24 -10.16
C PHE A 4 -10.23 23.98 -10.74
N SER A 5 -9.36 24.42 -9.83
CA SER A 5 -8.01 24.83 -10.14
C SER A 5 -7.27 23.61 -10.67
N ASP A 6 -7.08 23.54 -11.98
CA ASP A 6 -6.26 22.56 -12.71
C ASP A 6 -4.77 22.77 -12.40
N ASN A 7 -4.38 22.58 -11.13
CA ASN A 7 -2.99 22.41 -10.77
C ASN A 7 -2.88 21.01 -10.16
N PRO A 8 -2.25 20.03 -10.85
CA PRO A 8 -2.02 18.74 -10.24
C PRO A 8 -1.14 18.96 -9.01
N ILE A 9 -1.73 18.81 -7.82
CA ILE A 9 -0.99 18.83 -6.54
C ILE A 9 0.20 17.90 -6.69
N ALA A 10 1.41 18.39 -6.45
CA ALA A 10 2.62 17.59 -6.60
C ALA A 10 2.65 16.50 -5.52
N MET A 11 3.24 15.33 -5.80
CA MET A 11 3.38 14.28 -4.79
C MET A 11 4.09 14.80 -3.53
N GLU A 12 5.09 15.67 -3.70
CA GLU A 12 5.79 16.34 -2.61
C GLU A 12 4.84 17.15 -1.70
N GLU A 13 3.86 17.85 -2.25
CA GLU A 13 2.87 18.61 -1.47
C GLU A 13 1.97 17.67 -0.65
N VAL A 14 1.54 16.56 -1.26
CA VAL A 14 0.76 15.53 -0.55
C VAL A 14 1.54 14.93 0.62
N ILE A 15 2.83 14.67 0.42
CA ILE A 15 3.71 14.11 1.44
C ILE A 15 3.95 15.11 2.58
N ASP A 16 4.22 16.37 2.24
CA ASP A 16 4.42 17.43 3.22
C ASP A 16 3.19 17.65 4.10
N ASP A 17 1.99 17.60 3.51
CA ASP A 17 0.75 17.72 4.26
C ASP A 17 0.49 16.49 5.11
N THR A 18 0.73 15.29 4.57
CA THR A 18 0.62 14.04 5.34
C THR A 18 1.54 14.04 6.56
N ARG A 19 2.77 14.54 6.44
CA ARG A 19 3.71 14.70 7.57
C ARG A 19 3.16 15.61 8.66
N LYS A 20 2.46 16.69 8.29
CA LYS A 20 1.90 17.65 9.25
C LYS A 20 0.68 17.09 9.98
N THR A 21 -0.08 16.22 9.34
CA THR A 21 -1.39 15.77 9.86
C THR A 21 -1.42 14.32 10.34
N VAL A 22 -0.35 13.54 10.17
CA VAL A 22 -0.32 12.09 10.49
C VAL A 22 -0.76 11.73 11.92
N GLU A 23 -0.40 12.55 12.91
CA GLU A 23 -0.78 12.39 14.32
C GLU A 23 -2.29 12.62 14.55
N GLN A 24 -2.95 13.34 13.66
CA GLN A 24 -4.36 13.75 13.77
C GLN A 24 -5.28 12.90 12.87
N GLU A 25 -4.74 12.31 11.80
CA GLU A 25 -5.53 11.59 10.79
C GLU A 25 -5.40 10.08 10.89
N THR A 26 -6.51 9.38 11.14
CA THR A 26 -6.52 7.91 11.15
C THR A 26 -6.21 7.27 9.80
N ARG A 27 -6.36 8.02 8.68
CA ARG A 27 -6.19 7.51 7.31
C ARG A 27 -5.10 8.25 6.52
N TRP A 28 -3.90 8.32 7.09
CA TRP A 28 -2.79 9.09 6.53
C TRP A 28 -2.32 8.57 5.16
N ALA A 29 -2.49 7.29 4.85
CA ALA A 29 -2.03 6.71 3.59
C ALA A 29 -3.00 7.00 2.42
N TYR A 30 -4.27 7.32 2.74
CA TYR A 30 -5.31 7.60 1.75
C TYR A 30 -4.96 8.71 0.76
N PRO A 31 -4.55 9.94 1.18
CA PRO A 31 -4.24 11.02 0.24
C PRO A 31 -3.09 10.65 -0.71
N ILE A 32 -2.09 9.92 -0.23
CA ILE A 32 -0.97 9.43 -1.05
C ILE A 32 -1.44 8.39 -2.07
N ALA A 33 -2.18 7.38 -1.61
CA ALA A 33 -2.72 6.34 -2.49
C ALA A 33 -3.65 6.93 -3.57
N LEU A 34 -4.48 7.90 -3.21
CA LEU A 34 -5.35 8.59 -4.16
C LEU A 34 -4.53 9.34 -5.21
N LYS A 35 -3.47 10.05 -4.80
CA LYS A 35 -2.60 10.78 -5.73
C LYS A 35 -1.88 9.83 -6.70
N LEU A 36 -1.34 8.72 -6.21
CA LEU A 36 -0.74 7.67 -7.06
C LEU A 36 -1.76 7.09 -8.05
N TYR A 37 -3.00 6.87 -7.60
CA TYR A 37 -4.08 6.32 -8.44
C TYR A 37 -4.50 7.23 -9.58
N GLN A 38 -4.54 8.55 -9.33
CA GLN A 38 -4.87 9.56 -10.34
C GLN A 38 -3.94 9.49 -11.55
N ASP A 39 -2.67 9.15 -11.33
CA ASP A 39 -1.67 9.00 -12.39
C ASP A 39 -1.75 7.59 -13.01
N SER A 40 -1.81 6.55 -12.19
CA SER A 40 -2.15 5.21 -12.68
C SER A 40 -2.68 4.28 -11.61
N HIS A 41 -3.73 3.53 -11.96
CA HIS A 41 -4.42 2.60 -11.06
C HIS A 41 -3.55 1.52 -10.39
N HIS A 42 -2.35 1.28 -10.90
CA HIS A 42 -1.40 0.29 -10.39
C HIS A 42 -0.38 0.87 -9.39
N LEU A 43 -0.09 2.17 -9.45
CA LEU A 43 0.92 2.81 -8.59
C LEU A 43 0.63 2.69 -7.08
N PRO A 44 -0.63 2.77 -6.60
CA PRO A 44 -0.91 2.51 -5.18
C PRO A 44 -0.55 1.10 -4.74
N ILE A 45 -0.70 0.12 -5.65
CA ILE A 45 -0.38 -1.27 -5.39
C ILE A 45 1.14 -1.44 -5.34
N ASP A 46 1.87 -0.89 -6.31
CA ASP A 46 3.34 -0.89 -6.33
C ASP A 46 3.90 -0.25 -5.04
N TRP A 47 3.27 0.82 -4.57
CA TRP A 47 3.64 1.47 -3.30
C TRP A 47 3.39 0.56 -2.10
N ALA A 48 2.22 -0.07 -2.00
CA ALA A 48 1.93 -1.01 -0.92
C ALA A 48 2.87 -2.22 -0.90
N VAL A 49 3.26 -2.74 -2.07
CA VAL A 49 4.29 -3.80 -2.19
C VAL A 49 5.63 -3.33 -1.65
N GLU A 50 6.05 -2.13 -2.00
CA GLU A 50 7.33 -1.60 -1.54
C GLU A 50 7.33 -1.34 -0.03
N CYS A 51 6.23 -0.81 0.52
CA CYS A 51 6.05 -0.69 1.97
C CYS A 51 6.14 -2.04 2.67
N LEU A 52 5.56 -3.10 2.08
CA LEU A 52 5.69 -4.46 2.58
C LEU A 52 7.14 -4.96 2.56
N ARG A 53 7.90 -4.67 1.49
CA ARG A 53 9.35 -5.01 1.41
C ARG A 53 10.13 -4.36 2.54
N ILE A 54 9.92 -3.05 2.74
CA ILE A 54 10.57 -2.26 3.79
C ILE A 54 10.20 -2.82 5.17
N TYR A 55 8.92 -3.08 5.42
CA TYR A 55 8.47 -3.65 6.69
C TYR A 55 9.19 -4.97 7.01
N LEU A 56 9.27 -5.87 6.03
CA LEU A 56 9.87 -7.18 6.21
C LEU A 56 11.39 -7.12 6.41
N SER A 57 12.08 -6.16 5.78
CA SER A 57 13.52 -5.98 6.01
C SER A 57 13.84 -5.50 7.43
N GLU A 58 12.99 -4.64 7.99
CA GLU A 58 13.18 -4.05 9.32
C GLU A 58 12.74 -5.01 10.45
N PHE A 59 11.63 -5.74 10.28
CA PHE A 59 11.00 -6.47 11.39
C PHE A 59 11.17 -7.99 11.39
N LYS A 60 11.70 -8.59 10.30
CA LYS A 60 11.97 -10.04 10.15
C LYS A 60 10.99 -10.94 10.94
N PRO A 61 9.71 -11.00 10.54
CA PRO A 61 8.70 -11.72 11.31
C PRO A 61 9.08 -13.19 11.48
N SER A 62 8.93 -13.71 12.70
CA SER A 62 9.37 -15.06 13.10
C SER A 62 8.49 -16.19 12.55
N ASN A 63 7.25 -15.89 12.15
CA ASN A 63 6.27 -16.85 11.66
C ASN A 63 6.06 -16.71 10.14
N ILE A 64 6.95 -17.32 9.36
CA ILE A 64 6.85 -17.30 7.89
C ILE A 64 6.61 -18.68 7.30
N THR A 65 5.47 -19.28 7.60
CA THR A 65 4.94 -20.39 6.77
C THR A 65 3.52 -20.05 6.32
N LYS A 66 3.13 -20.53 5.13
CA LYS A 66 2.01 -20.03 4.30
C LYS A 66 2.09 -18.56 3.85
N LEU A 67 2.32 -17.59 4.74
CA LEU A 67 2.51 -16.17 4.39
C LEU A 67 3.67 -15.96 3.42
N ASN A 68 4.73 -16.76 3.56
CA ASN A 68 5.91 -16.72 2.70
C ASN A 68 5.57 -16.76 1.21
N LYS A 69 4.58 -17.58 0.83
CA LYS A 69 4.13 -17.68 -0.56
C LYS A 69 3.44 -16.39 -1.01
N TYR A 70 2.54 -15.85 -0.21
CA TYR A 70 1.76 -14.66 -0.56
C TYR A 70 2.59 -13.38 -0.51
N ILE A 71 3.54 -13.30 0.42
CA ILE A 71 4.59 -12.28 0.45
C ILE A 71 5.41 -12.38 -0.83
N ALA A 72 5.98 -13.54 -1.15
CA ALA A 72 6.77 -13.70 -2.36
C ALA A 72 5.99 -13.30 -3.62
N GLN A 73 4.71 -13.68 -3.71
CA GLN A 73 3.84 -13.28 -4.82
C GLN A 73 3.55 -11.77 -4.85
N ALA A 74 3.38 -11.11 -3.71
CA ALA A 74 3.28 -9.65 -3.65
C ALA A 74 4.61 -8.98 -4.04
N LEU A 75 5.74 -9.55 -3.64
CA LEU A 75 7.07 -9.04 -3.97
C LEU A 75 7.46 -9.26 -5.44
N ASP A 76 6.89 -10.25 -6.11
CA ASP A 76 7.19 -10.63 -7.50
C ASP A 76 6.21 -9.99 -8.51
N MET A 77 5.56 -8.89 -8.12
CA MET A 77 4.55 -8.18 -8.93
C MET A 77 5.07 -7.61 -10.27
N GLU A 78 6.36 -7.71 -10.57
CA GLU A 78 6.91 -7.45 -11.91
C GLU A 78 6.33 -8.42 -12.98
N TYR A 79 5.84 -9.61 -12.58
CA TYR A 79 5.07 -10.50 -13.44
C TYR A 79 3.60 -10.05 -13.56
N ARG A 80 3.34 -8.94 -14.25
CA ARG A 80 1.98 -8.42 -14.52
C ARG A 80 1.09 -9.35 -15.37
N ASP A 81 1.63 -10.46 -15.87
CA ASP A 81 0.86 -11.57 -16.46
C ASP A 81 0.27 -12.53 -15.39
N GLY A 82 0.47 -12.24 -14.10
CA GLY A 82 0.13 -13.08 -12.94
C GLY A 82 -1.26 -12.88 -12.33
N LEU A 83 -1.72 -13.97 -11.66
CA LEU A 83 -2.96 -14.21 -10.90
C LEU A 83 -4.24 -13.48 -11.35
N THR A 84 -5.26 -14.25 -11.75
CA THR A 84 -6.58 -13.69 -12.07
C THR A 84 -7.22 -13.01 -10.86
N SER A 85 -8.13 -12.06 -11.07
CA SER A 85 -8.92 -11.44 -9.98
C SER A 85 -9.57 -12.50 -9.08
N SER A 86 -10.04 -13.61 -9.65
CA SER A 86 -10.62 -14.72 -8.89
C SER A 86 -9.61 -15.47 -8.02
N GLN A 87 -8.35 -15.57 -8.44
CA GLN A 87 -7.29 -16.12 -7.60
C GLN A 87 -6.91 -15.16 -6.49
N CYS A 88 -6.81 -13.85 -6.78
CA CYS A 88 -6.52 -12.82 -5.77
C CYS A 88 -7.60 -12.78 -4.68
N ILE A 89 -8.89 -12.86 -5.03
CA ILE A 89 -10.00 -12.93 -4.06
C ILE A 89 -9.90 -14.19 -3.19
N LYS A 90 -9.53 -15.34 -3.77
CA LYS A 90 -9.34 -16.58 -3.00
C LYS A 90 -8.23 -16.42 -1.96
N ILE A 91 -7.10 -15.88 -2.37
CA ILE A 91 -5.97 -15.63 -1.47
C ILE A 91 -6.38 -14.69 -0.34
N ALA A 92 -7.05 -13.59 -0.68
CA ALA A 92 -7.48 -12.62 0.30
C ALA A 92 -8.44 -13.22 1.33
N ASN A 93 -9.41 -14.02 0.89
CA ASN A 93 -10.31 -14.74 1.77
C ASN A 93 -9.57 -15.76 2.65
N GLU A 94 -8.66 -16.55 2.08
CA GLU A 94 -7.85 -17.52 2.84
C GLU A 94 -7.07 -16.85 3.98
N LEU A 95 -6.56 -15.64 3.75
CA LEU A 95 -5.82 -14.86 4.74
C LEU A 95 -6.72 -14.18 5.76
N CYS A 96 -7.89 -13.66 5.36
CA CYS A 96 -8.84 -13.01 6.27
C CYS A 96 -9.43 -13.96 7.34
N TYR A 97 -9.38 -15.28 7.12
CA TYR A 97 -9.89 -16.28 8.06
C TYR A 97 -8.78 -17.01 8.84
N LEU A 98 -7.52 -16.57 8.74
CA LEU A 98 -6.48 -17.07 9.64
C LEU A 98 -6.83 -16.60 11.07
N PRO A 99 -6.73 -17.48 12.09
CA PRO A 99 -7.00 -17.10 13.47
C PRO A 99 -6.14 -15.90 13.85
N GLU A 100 -6.73 -14.94 14.57
CA GLU A 100 -6.14 -13.66 15.04
C GLU A 100 -4.96 -13.85 16.03
N GLU A 101 -4.21 -14.93 15.92
CA GLU A 101 -2.97 -15.17 16.67
C GLU A 101 -1.77 -14.69 15.85
N GLY A 102 -1.77 -13.42 15.43
CA GLY A 102 -0.67 -12.83 14.65
C GLY A 102 -1.01 -11.47 14.07
N ASP A 103 -0.22 -10.47 14.42
CA ASP A 103 -0.41 -9.05 14.16
C ASP A 103 -0.40 -8.66 12.67
N ASN A 104 -1.40 -7.88 12.24
CA ASN A 104 -1.48 -6.89 11.14
C ASN A 104 -0.94 -7.20 9.72
N LEU A 105 0.08 -8.03 9.56
CA LEU A 105 0.74 -8.39 8.31
C LEU A 105 -0.16 -9.26 7.42
N GLU A 106 -0.84 -10.25 8.00
CA GLU A 106 -1.83 -11.10 7.34
C GLU A 106 -2.96 -10.24 6.76
N ALA A 107 -3.45 -9.30 7.56
CA ALA A 107 -4.51 -8.39 7.17
C ALA A 107 -4.03 -7.42 6.07
N ALA A 108 -2.82 -6.89 6.16
CA ALA A 108 -2.21 -6.05 5.13
C ALA A 108 -2.07 -6.80 3.80
N ILE A 109 -1.55 -8.03 3.82
CA ILE A 109 -1.38 -8.86 2.62
C ILE A 109 -2.74 -9.22 2.03
N ALA A 110 -3.74 -9.58 2.86
CA ALA A 110 -5.09 -9.85 2.38
C ALA A 110 -5.70 -8.64 1.67
N ARG A 111 -5.55 -7.43 2.24
CA ARG A 111 -6.00 -6.17 1.65
C ARG A 111 -5.30 -5.85 0.34
N LEU A 112 -4.01 -6.14 0.24
CA LEU A 112 -3.25 -5.99 -1.00
C LEU A 112 -3.79 -6.92 -2.11
N TRP A 113 -4.10 -8.17 -1.79
CA TRP A 113 -4.73 -9.09 -2.76
C TRP A 113 -6.13 -8.65 -3.17
N TRP A 114 -6.91 -8.08 -2.25
CA TRP A 114 -8.18 -7.42 -2.58
C TRP A 114 -7.96 -6.26 -3.56
N ALA A 115 -6.99 -5.39 -3.30
CA ALA A 115 -6.66 -4.25 -4.16
C ALA A 115 -6.26 -4.69 -5.58
N ILE A 116 -5.43 -5.73 -5.70
CA ILE A 116 -5.04 -6.32 -6.99
C ILE A 116 -6.26 -6.87 -7.73
N SER A 117 -7.20 -7.51 -7.01
CA SER A 117 -8.39 -8.08 -7.63
C SER A 117 -9.38 -7.03 -8.15
N ASN A 118 -9.45 -5.86 -7.49
CA ASN A 118 -10.43 -4.82 -7.72
C ASN A 118 -9.77 -3.51 -8.18
N LYS A 119 -9.61 -3.36 -9.50
CA LYS A 119 -8.96 -2.20 -10.12
C LYS A 119 -9.64 -0.86 -9.84
N GLN A 120 -10.95 -0.85 -9.54
CA GLN A 120 -11.74 0.37 -9.38
C GLN A 120 -11.61 0.99 -7.98
N ASP A 121 -11.18 0.22 -6.99
CA ASP A 121 -11.02 0.64 -5.58
C ASP A 121 -9.62 0.30 -5.03
N SER A 122 -8.66 0.00 -5.92
CA SER A 122 -7.34 -0.52 -5.55
C SER A 122 -6.59 0.41 -4.60
N PHE A 123 -6.73 1.73 -4.76
CA PHE A 123 -6.05 2.72 -3.93
C PHE A 123 -6.54 2.73 -2.47
N HIS A 124 -7.84 2.53 -2.24
CA HIS A 124 -8.41 2.53 -0.90
C HIS A 124 -7.92 1.32 -0.10
N GLU A 125 -7.93 0.15 -0.74
CA GLU A 125 -7.48 -1.10 -0.12
C GLU A 125 -5.94 -1.16 0.00
N ALA A 126 -5.19 -0.60 -0.95
CA ALA A 126 -3.73 -0.45 -0.85
C ALA A 126 -3.33 0.50 0.29
N GLY A 127 -3.98 1.67 0.42
CA GLY A 127 -3.74 2.59 1.54
C GLY A 127 -4.02 1.94 2.89
N ARG A 128 -5.12 1.18 3.00
CA ARG A 128 -5.44 0.40 4.20
C ARG A 128 -4.41 -0.68 4.52
N ALA A 129 -3.88 -1.36 3.51
CA ALA A 129 -2.81 -2.33 3.72
C ALA A 129 -1.59 -1.67 4.38
N ILE A 130 -1.21 -0.47 3.92
CA ILE A 130 -0.09 0.29 4.46
C ILE A 130 -0.35 0.77 5.89
N GLU A 131 -1.56 1.24 6.18
CA GLU A 131 -1.98 1.63 7.53
C GLU A 131 -1.91 0.46 8.52
N LEU A 132 -2.15 -0.77 8.05
CA LEU A 132 -1.98 -1.98 8.86
C LEU A 132 -0.51 -2.35 9.05
N LEU A 133 0.36 -2.13 8.06
CA LEU A 133 1.81 -2.36 8.21
C LEU A 133 2.46 -1.37 9.17
N LEU A 134 1.90 -0.17 9.31
CA LEU A 134 2.36 0.87 10.23
C LEU A 134 1.20 1.32 11.15
N PRO A 135 0.79 0.46 12.10
CA PRO A 135 -0.31 0.77 13.00
C PRO A 135 0.12 1.81 14.06
N ASP A 136 1.39 1.81 14.43
CA ASP A 136 2.00 2.80 15.31
C ASP A 136 2.83 3.80 14.49
N LYS A 137 2.26 4.98 14.30
CA LYS A 137 2.83 6.08 13.53
C LYS A 137 4.02 6.74 14.22
N SER A 138 4.25 6.44 15.51
CA SER A 138 5.41 6.93 16.24
C SER A 138 6.73 6.30 15.78
N ASN A 139 6.68 5.22 14.97
CA ASN A 139 7.83 4.72 14.24
C ASN A 139 8.14 5.64 13.04
N SER A 140 8.75 6.78 13.35
CA SER A 140 9.08 7.84 12.38
C SER A 140 10.00 7.35 11.26
N LEU A 141 10.91 6.42 11.55
CA LEU A 141 11.80 5.85 10.54
C LEU A 141 11.01 5.07 9.47
N LEU A 142 10.14 4.16 9.90
CA LEU A 142 9.35 3.36 8.95
C LEU A 142 8.35 4.23 8.18
N PHE A 143 7.76 5.22 8.86
CA PHE A 143 6.91 6.22 8.23
C PHE A 143 7.66 7.01 7.13
N ASP A 144 8.85 7.51 7.43
CA ASP A 144 9.68 8.25 6.47
C ASP A 144 10.02 7.41 5.24
N LEU A 145 10.41 6.15 5.44
CA LEU A 145 10.69 5.22 4.34
C LEU A 145 9.47 4.97 3.45
N TYR A 146 8.26 4.91 4.03
CA TYR A 146 7.04 4.74 3.25
C TYR A 146 6.72 5.99 2.42
N LEU A 147 6.94 7.18 2.97
CA LEU A 147 6.77 8.44 2.24
C LEU A 147 7.80 8.57 1.10
N GLU A 148 9.06 8.22 1.35
CA GLU A 148 10.11 8.20 0.33
C GLU A 148 9.79 7.22 -0.80
N ALA A 149 9.27 6.03 -0.47
CA ALA A 149 8.83 5.05 -1.45
C ALA A 149 7.72 5.62 -2.36
N ALA A 150 6.75 6.35 -1.80
CA ALA A 150 5.69 6.99 -2.59
C ALA A 150 6.24 8.02 -3.59
N VAL A 151 7.16 8.89 -3.14
CA VAL A 151 7.81 9.89 -4.00
C VAL A 151 8.61 9.22 -5.11
N ARG A 152 9.38 8.17 -4.78
CA ARG A 152 10.18 7.44 -5.76
C ARG A 152 9.29 6.79 -6.84
N ILE A 153 8.24 6.07 -6.42
CA ILE A 153 7.31 5.41 -7.35
C ILE A 153 6.60 6.42 -8.25
N TYR A 154 6.17 7.55 -7.68
CA TYR A 154 5.59 8.64 -8.44
C TYR A 154 6.55 9.18 -9.51
N LYS A 155 7.84 9.36 -9.17
CA LYS A 155 8.85 9.88 -10.11
C LYS A 155 9.27 8.89 -11.18
N GLU A 156 9.38 7.61 -10.83
CA GLU A 156 9.86 6.56 -11.73
C GLU A 156 8.79 6.09 -12.72
N TYR A 157 7.51 6.08 -12.29
CA TYR A 157 6.42 5.44 -13.03
C TYR A 157 5.19 6.33 -13.26
N GLY A 158 5.17 7.54 -12.71
CA GLY A 158 4.15 8.54 -13.00
C GLY A 158 4.23 9.04 -14.44
N ILE A 159 3.08 9.31 -15.06
CA ILE A 159 3.00 9.88 -16.40
C ILE A 159 3.01 11.41 -16.25
N TYR A 160 4.16 12.02 -16.56
CA TYR A 160 4.34 13.49 -16.58
C TYR A 160 3.66 14.17 -17.76
#